data_AF-A0A1G0YKX0-F1
#
_entry.id   AF-A0A1G0YKX0-F1
#
_cell.length_a   1.000
_cell.length_b   1.000
_cell.length_c   1.000
_cell.angle_alpha   90.00
_cell.angle_beta   90.00
_cell.angle_gamma   90.00
#
_symmetry.space_group_name_H-M   'P 1'
#
loop_
_entity.id
_entity.type
_entity.pdbx_description
1 polymer ?
#
loop_
_entity_poly.entity_id
_entity_poly.type
_entity_poly.pdbx_seq_one_letter_code
_entity_poly.pdbx_strand_id
1 'polypeptide(L)'
;MSRYVFGKVLWDPKLDAEKEIDSFMKLYYGPAAPYMREFFNLIHKEVKDRKFVQHTEDVKRGFVTKELASKAYDIFSKAEKAVNAEPKYLDRVLLEKVFLLFADLSDRCRTNGKISEGELQEYASKLAEFAGLGRKFGISYFARNRTPVEWFWDTALLKLAGKTAWYKDPKIEALIKTPLETIGETVPRCQSKINGGWQIPIEGVGGGVSLDSYSYNCPLKKNVKLLRRPSSGYGYMMTNLYLDENPRGAVKFELEGMDNGKEGKSLMEITVNGTTVFKGESPFAKNEWKYASLNIPEGVLKKGKNLIEFKNITPDEVSEEEKKHVEFIVGKKKNYYWGWFIISNMKFMLD
;
A
#
# COMPACT_ATOMS: atom_id res chain seq x y z
N MET A 1 -8.94 23.00 -12.07
CA MET A 1 -10.40 23.01 -12.17
C MET A 1 -11.08 23.62 -10.95
N SER A 2 -10.92 23.06 -9.74
CA SER A 2 -11.66 23.51 -8.55
C SER A 2 -11.59 25.03 -8.32
N ARG A 3 -10.40 25.64 -8.38
CA ARG A 3 -10.25 27.10 -8.26
C ARG A 3 -11.02 27.91 -9.31
N TYR A 4 -11.11 27.41 -10.55
CA TYR A 4 -11.84 28.07 -11.63
C TYR A 4 -13.35 28.03 -11.36
N VAL A 5 -13.88 26.83 -11.12
CA VAL A 5 -15.32 26.63 -10.88
C VAL A 5 -15.75 27.31 -9.57
N PHE A 6 -14.98 27.16 -8.49
CA PHE A 6 -15.26 27.88 -7.23
C PHE A 6 -15.23 29.39 -7.41
N GLY A 7 -14.27 29.94 -8.15
CA GLY A 7 -14.24 31.38 -8.43
C GLY A 7 -15.50 31.87 -9.13
N LYS A 8 -16.02 31.09 -10.08
CA LYS A 8 -17.27 31.39 -10.79
C LYS A 8 -18.50 31.31 -9.89
N VAL A 9 -18.61 30.23 -9.10
CA VAL A 9 -19.73 30.01 -8.17
C VAL A 9 -19.73 31.01 -7.01
N LEU A 10 -18.56 31.45 -6.53
CA LEU A 10 -18.46 32.49 -5.50
C LEU A 10 -18.97 33.85 -6.00
N TRP A 11 -18.80 34.14 -7.30
CA TRP A 11 -19.31 35.34 -7.92
C TRP A 11 -20.82 35.26 -8.18
N ASP A 12 -21.31 34.10 -8.65
CA ASP A 12 -22.73 33.84 -8.87
C ASP A 12 -23.12 32.45 -8.32
N PRO A 13 -23.75 32.40 -7.12
CA PRO A 13 -24.17 31.13 -6.52
C PRO A 13 -25.28 30.39 -7.29
N LYS A 14 -25.98 31.05 -8.22
CA LYS A 14 -27.04 30.44 -9.04
C LYS A 14 -26.50 29.83 -10.34
N LEU A 15 -25.21 29.97 -10.58
CA LEU A 15 -24.53 29.45 -11.74
C LEU A 15 -24.63 27.91 -11.83
N ASP A 16 -24.79 27.42 -13.06
CA ASP A 16 -24.73 25.99 -13.36
C ASP A 16 -23.27 25.49 -13.34
N ALA A 17 -22.86 24.92 -12.21
CA ALA A 17 -21.50 24.41 -12.01
C ALA A 17 -21.11 23.33 -13.04
N GLU A 18 -22.06 22.54 -13.54
CA GLU A 18 -21.78 21.46 -14.50
C GLU A 18 -21.36 22.01 -15.87
N LYS A 19 -22.00 23.10 -16.31
CA LYS A 19 -21.60 23.83 -17.53
C LYS A 19 -20.22 24.46 -17.40
N GLU A 20 -19.88 24.99 -16.23
CA GLU A 20 -18.53 25.53 -15.99
C GLU A 20 -17.46 24.44 -15.95
N ILE A 21 -17.77 23.26 -15.42
CA ILE A 21 -16.87 22.11 -15.48
C ILE A 21 -16.62 21.74 -16.95
N ASP A 22 -17.67 21.61 -17.77
CA ASP A 22 -17.51 21.33 -19.20
C ASP A 22 -16.70 22.40 -19.93
N SER A 23 -16.95 23.67 -19.61
CA SER A 23 -16.20 24.80 -20.17
C SER A 23 -14.73 24.74 -19.78
N PHE A 24 -14.43 24.47 -18.51
CA PHE A 24 -13.06 24.27 -18.03
C PHE A 24 -12.40 23.08 -18.73
N MET A 25 -13.08 21.94 -18.86
CA MET A 25 -12.52 20.74 -19.49
C MET A 25 -12.12 21.03 -20.95
N LYS A 26 -12.98 21.70 -21.73
CA LYS A 26 -12.68 22.10 -23.11
C LYS A 26 -11.47 23.03 -23.19
N LEU A 27 -11.43 24.07 -22.35
CA LEU A 27 -10.33 25.05 -22.34
C LEU A 27 -9.00 24.43 -21.89
N TYR A 28 -9.05 23.54 -20.89
CA TYR A 28 -7.87 22.98 -20.26
C TYR A 28 -7.35 21.73 -20.98
N TYR A 29 -8.20 20.83 -21.45
CA TYR A 29 -7.78 19.57 -22.06
C TYR A 29 -7.97 19.52 -23.58
N GLY A 30 -8.61 20.51 -24.20
CA GLY A 30 -8.76 20.56 -25.67
C GLY A 30 -9.52 19.34 -26.19
N PRO A 31 -9.03 18.66 -27.24
CA PRO A 31 -9.66 17.44 -27.76
C PRO A 31 -9.81 16.30 -26.75
N ALA A 32 -8.99 16.25 -25.68
CA ALA A 32 -9.11 15.24 -24.62
C ALA A 32 -10.23 15.53 -23.61
N ALA A 33 -10.88 16.70 -23.68
CA ALA A 33 -11.94 17.11 -22.76
C ALA A 33 -13.05 16.08 -22.50
N PRO A 34 -13.67 15.43 -23.50
CA PRO A 34 -14.72 14.43 -23.24
C PRO A 34 -14.21 13.24 -22.41
N TYR A 35 -12.98 12.77 -22.66
CA TYR A 35 -12.38 11.65 -21.92
C TYR A 35 -11.99 12.06 -20.50
N MET A 36 -11.41 13.25 -20.33
CA MET A 36 -11.08 13.75 -18.99
C MET A 36 -12.35 14.03 -18.16
N ARG A 37 -13.45 14.41 -18.82
CA ARG A 37 -14.77 14.51 -18.20
C ARG A 37 -15.33 13.14 -17.81
N GLU A 38 -15.16 12.12 -18.64
CA GLU A 38 -15.51 10.73 -18.33
C GLU A 38 -14.75 10.23 -17.09
N PHE A 39 -13.44 10.45 -17.02
CA PHE A 39 -12.62 10.10 -15.85
C PHE A 39 -13.10 10.84 -14.59
N PHE A 40 -13.35 12.14 -14.70
CA PHE A 40 -13.89 12.93 -13.59
C PHE A 40 -15.20 12.35 -13.04
N ASN A 41 -16.14 12.03 -13.93
CA ASN A 41 -17.43 11.45 -13.54
C ASN A 41 -17.26 10.05 -12.92
N LEU A 42 -16.36 9.22 -13.48
CA LEU A 42 -16.04 7.89 -12.95
C LEU A 42 -15.56 7.94 -11.50
N ILE A 43 -14.58 8.80 -11.21
CA ILE A 43 -14.04 8.93 -9.85
C ILE A 43 -15.11 9.48 -8.89
N HIS A 44 -15.91 10.46 -9.30
CA HIS A 44 -16.99 11.01 -8.46
C HIS A 44 -18.06 9.96 -8.14
N LYS A 45 -18.44 9.16 -9.15
CA LYS A 45 -19.39 8.06 -8.97
C LYS A 45 -18.86 7.03 -7.98
N GLU A 46 -17.60 6.60 -8.13
CA GLU A 46 -16.97 5.62 -7.22
C GLU A 46 -16.92 6.10 -5.78
N VAL A 47 -16.54 7.38 -5.55
CA VAL A 47 -16.56 7.98 -4.21
C VAL A 47 -17.96 7.95 -3.61
N LYS A 48 -18.99 8.33 -4.39
CA LYS A 48 -20.38 8.42 -3.92
C LYS A 48 -20.98 7.04 -3.63
N ASP A 49 -20.85 6.11 -4.56
CA ASP A 49 -21.43 4.77 -4.47
C ASP A 49 -20.82 3.97 -3.32
N ARG A 50 -19.49 4.05 -3.17
CA ARG A 50 -18.76 3.32 -2.11
C ARG A 50 -18.71 4.10 -0.80
N LYS A 51 -19.29 5.30 -0.76
CA LYS A 51 -19.23 6.24 0.38
C LYS A 51 -17.80 6.38 0.88
N PHE A 52 -16.85 6.49 -0.06
CA PHE A 52 -15.43 6.51 0.28
C PHE A 52 -15.07 7.84 0.94
N VAL A 53 -14.53 7.77 2.15
CA VAL A 53 -14.09 8.94 2.92
C VAL A 53 -12.57 8.92 2.98
N GLN A 54 -11.96 10.03 2.57
CA GLN A 54 -10.54 10.29 2.67
C GLN A 54 -10.31 11.38 3.74
N HIS A 55 -9.49 11.07 4.74
CA HIS A 55 -9.12 12.04 5.77
C HIS A 55 -8.00 12.96 5.24
N THR A 56 -7.85 14.13 5.86
CA THR A 56 -6.82 15.12 5.50
C THR A 56 -5.44 14.77 6.07
N GLU A 57 -5.38 13.89 7.08
CA GLU A 57 -4.15 13.57 7.79
C GLU A 57 -3.46 12.29 7.28
N ASP A 58 -4.25 11.30 6.86
CA ASP A 58 -3.75 9.98 6.45
C ASP A 58 -4.32 9.53 5.11
N VAL A 59 -3.47 8.95 4.25
CA VAL A 59 -3.91 8.30 3.01
C VAL A 59 -4.59 6.97 3.35
N LYS A 60 -5.90 6.90 3.11
CA LYS A 60 -6.66 5.65 3.23
C LYS A 60 -6.42 4.81 1.97
N ARG A 61 -5.92 3.58 2.17
CA ARG A 61 -5.75 2.65 1.05
C ARG A 61 -7.07 1.97 0.67
N GLY A 62 -7.13 1.49 -0.56
CA GLY A 62 -8.19 0.65 -1.10
C GLY A 62 -9.26 1.40 -1.90
N PHE A 63 -9.01 2.65 -2.29
CA PHE A 63 -9.91 3.35 -3.21
C PHE A 63 -9.77 2.79 -4.63
N VAL A 64 -8.55 2.67 -5.14
CA VAL A 64 -8.29 2.17 -6.49
C VAL A 64 -8.31 0.64 -6.48
N THR A 65 -9.37 0.06 -7.05
CA THR A 65 -9.46 -1.38 -7.32
C THR A 65 -8.88 -1.71 -8.69
N LYS A 66 -8.72 -3.01 -9.00
CA LYS A 66 -8.23 -3.45 -10.31
C LYS A 66 -9.18 -3.01 -11.43
N GLU A 67 -10.48 -3.12 -11.19
CA GLU A 67 -11.54 -2.77 -12.14
C GLU A 67 -11.59 -1.25 -12.37
N LEU A 68 -11.48 -0.46 -11.30
CA LEU A 68 -11.43 1.00 -11.40
C LEU A 68 -10.18 1.45 -12.15
N ALA A 69 -9.01 0.89 -11.79
CA ALA A 69 -7.76 1.20 -12.46
C ALA A 69 -7.83 0.89 -13.96
N SER A 70 -8.34 -0.29 -14.35
CA SER A 70 -8.50 -0.68 -15.76
C SER A 70 -9.33 0.34 -16.54
N LYS A 71 -10.53 0.67 -16.04
CA LYS A 71 -11.41 1.67 -16.68
C LYS A 71 -10.73 3.03 -16.79
N ALA A 72 -10.04 3.46 -15.74
CA ALA A 72 -9.34 4.73 -15.75
C ALA A 72 -8.22 4.75 -16.80
N TYR A 73 -7.37 3.71 -16.88
CA TYR A 73 -6.32 3.64 -17.90
C TYR A 73 -6.87 3.59 -19.33
N ASP A 74 -8.01 2.93 -19.56
CA ASP A 74 -8.66 2.93 -20.89
C ASP A 74 -9.10 4.35 -21.29
N ILE A 75 -9.65 5.12 -20.34
CA ILE A 75 -10.01 6.53 -20.56
C ILE A 75 -8.76 7.37 -20.85
N PHE A 76 -7.69 7.20 -20.07
CA PHE A 76 -6.42 7.92 -20.29
C PHE A 76 -5.80 7.56 -21.65
N SER A 77 -5.84 6.29 -22.08
CA SER A 77 -5.36 5.90 -23.40
C SER A 77 -6.09 6.63 -24.54
N LYS A 78 -7.42 6.80 -24.42
CA LYS A 78 -8.20 7.58 -25.39
C LYS A 78 -7.86 9.07 -25.32
N ALA A 79 -7.72 9.63 -24.12
CA ALA A 79 -7.36 11.03 -23.90
C ALA A 79 -5.99 11.35 -24.52
N GLU A 80 -4.96 10.55 -24.24
CA GLU A 80 -3.61 10.70 -24.78
C GLU A 80 -3.60 10.63 -26.31
N LYS A 81 -4.30 9.65 -26.90
CA LYS A 81 -4.43 9.52 -28.36
C LYS A 81 -5.05 10.76 -29.00
N ALA A 82 -6.07 11.35 -28.36
CA ALA A 82 -6.78 12.52 -28.88
C ALA A 82 -5.90 13.78 -28.96
N VAL A 83 -4.83 13.86 -28.16
CA VAL A 83 -3.97 15.05 -28.08
C VAL A 83 -2.48 14.75 -28.31
N ASN A 84 -2.15 13.58 -28.88
CA ASN A 84 -0.75 13.15 -29.06
C ASN A 84 0.08 14.13 -29.91
N ALA A 85 -0.56 14.80 -30.86
CA ALA A 85 0.07 15.83 -31.71
C ALA A 85 0.04 17.25 -31.08
N GLU A 86 -0.51 17.41 -29.88
CA GLU A 86 -0.70 18.70 -29.21
C GLU A 86 -0.01 18.70 -27.82
N PRO A 87 1.31 18.98 -27.76
CA PRO A 87 2.12 18.81 -26.55
C PRO A 87 1.55 19.50 -25.31
N LYS A 88 0.96 20.69 -25.48
CA LYS A 88 0.33 21.46 -24.39
C LYS A 88 -0.81 20.69 -23.70
N TYR A 89 -1.67 20.02 -24.47
CA TYR A 89 -2.78 19.25 -23.91
C TYR A 89 -2.32 17.88 -23.45
N LEU A 90 -1.40 17.26 -24.18
CA LEU A 90 -0.79 15.99 -23.78
C LEU A 90 -0.13 16.11 -22.40
N ASP A 91 0.64 17.17 -22.14
CA ASP A 91 1.28 17.38 -20.85
C ASP A 91 0.28 17.50 -19.70
N ARG A 92 -0.89 18.10 -19.95
CA ARG A 92 -1.95 18.22 -18.94
C ARG A 92 -2.61 16.87 -18.66
N VAL A 93 -2.86 16.06 -19.69
CA VAL A 93 -3.38 14.70 -19.55
C VAL A 93 -2.37 13.83 -18.79
N LEU A 94 -1.10 13.86 -19.19
CA LEU A 94 -0.05 13.08 -18.54
C LEU A 94 0.17 13.50 -17.08
N LEU A 95 0.10 14.80 -16.76
CA LEU A 95 0.18 15.27 -15.38
C LEU A 95 -0.96 14.71 -14.52
N GLU A 96 -2.19 14.66 -15.05
CA GLU A 96 -3.32 14.06 -14.33
C GLU A 96 -3.14 12.54 -14.15
N LYS A 97 -2.57 11.87 -15.17
CA LYS A 97 -2.25 10.43 -15.12
C LYS A 97 -1.27 10.08 -14.00
N VAL A 98 -0.36 10.99 -13.64
CA VAL A 98 0.56 10.79 -12.51
C VAL A 98 -0.21 10.49 -11.21
N PHE A 99 -1.32 11.19 -10.96
CA PHE A 99 -2.10 10.98 -9.74
C PHE A 99 -2.84 9.64 -9.76
N LEU A 100 -3.33 9.21 -10.93
CA LEU A 100 -3.88 7.86 -11.11
C LEU A 100 -2.82 6.80 -10.85
N LEU A 101 -1.65 6.92 -11.48
CA LEU A 101 -0.51 6.00 -11.28
C LEU A 101 -0.12 5.92 -9.81
N PHE A 102 0.04 7.06 -9.14
CA PHE A 102 0.39 7.11 -7.72
C PHE A 102 -0.67 6.40 -6.85
N ALA A 103 -1.95 6.67 -7.07
CA ALA A 103 -3.04 6.06 -6.31
C ALA A 103 -3.12 4.54 -6.56
N ASP A 104 -3.04 4.12 -7.82
CA ASP A 104 -3.03 2.73 -8.24
C ASP A 104 -1.85 1.96 -7.63
N LEU A 105 -0.63 2.47 -7.81
CA LEU A 105 0.61 1.88 -7.30
C LEU A 105 0.68 1.90 -5.76
N SER A 106 -0.08 2.75 -5.09
CA SER A 106 -0.20 2.75 -3.62
C SER A 106 -1.22 1.72 -3.12
N ASP A 107 -2.33 1.57 -3.84
CA ASP A 107 -3.44 0.70 -3.45
C ASP A 107 -3.26 -0.73 -3.90
N ARG A 108 -2.60 -0.95 -5.03
CA ARG A 108 -2.26 -2.24 -5.64
C ARG A 108 -0.76 -2.29 -5.84
N CYS A 109 -0.06 -2.79 -4.83
CA CYS A 109 1.39 -2.82 -4.82
C CYS A 109 1.93 -4.21 -4.52
N ARG A 110 3.20 -4.41 -4.84
CA ARG A 110 3.88 -5.69 -4.63
C ARG A 110 3.83 -6.14 -3.18
N THR A 111 3.81 -5.20 -2.24
CA THR A 111 3.98 -5.47 -0.82
C THR A 111 2.67 -5.73 -0.08
N ASN A 112 1.52 -5.50 -0.71
CA ASN A 112 0.19 -5.67 -0.08
C ASN A 112 -0.61 -6.87 -0.61
N GLY A 113 0.03 -7.77 -1.35
CA GLY A 113 -0.56 -9.03 -1.81
C GLY A 113 -1.55 -8.88 -2.97
N LYS A 114 -1.65 -7.71 -3.60
CA LYS A 114 -2.59 -7.46 -4.71
C LYS A 114 -1.98 -7.53 -6.10
N ILE A 115 -0.68 -7.79 -6.20
CA ILE A 115 0.04 -8.00 -7.46
C ILE A 115 0.49 -9.45 -7.49
N SER A 116 -0.07 -10.22 -8.42
CA SER A 116 0.37 -11.60 -8.67
C SER A 116 1.67 -11.65 -9.49
N GLU A 117 2.32 -12.81 -9.56
CA GLU A 117 3.54 -13.00 -10.37
C GLU A 117 3.29 -12.64 -11.85
N GLY A 118 2.12 -12.99 -12.41
CA GLY A 118 1.74 -12.65 -13.79
C GLY A 118 1.45 -11.17 -14.03
N GLU A 119 1.20 -10.38 -12.98
CA GLU A 119 0.94 -8.93 -13.08
C GLU A 119 2.19 -8.09 -12.80
N LEU A 120 3.30 -8.71 -12.41
CA LEU A 120 4.50 -8.00 -11.97
C LEU A 120 5.13 -7.16 -13.10
N GLN A 121 5.13 -7.67 -14.33
CA GLN A 121 5.63 -6.93 -15.50
C GLN A 121 4.82 -5.65 -15.76
N GLU A 122 3.50 -5.74 -15.68
CA GLU A 122 2.60 -4.59 -15.86
C GLU A 122 2.78 -3.57 -14.72
N TYR A 123 2.86 -4.06 -13.48
CA TYR A 123 3.16 -3.23 -12.31
C TYR A 123 4.49 -2.48 -12.47
N ALA A 124 5.55 -3.18 -12.89
CA ALA A 124 6.87 -2.58 -13.09
C ALA A 124 6.84 -1.52 -14.19
N SER A 125 6.11 -1.77 -15.28
CA SER A 125 5.93 -0.82 -16.39
C SER A 125 5.21 0.45 -15.94
N LYS A 126 4.14 0.34 -15.13
CA LYS A 126 3.44 1.49 -14.54
C LYS A 126 4.33 2.27 -13.58
N LEU A 127 5.13 1.58 -12.78
CA LEU A 127 6.08 2.22 -11.86
C LEU A 127 7.16 3.01 -12.62
N ALA A 128 7.65 2.47 -13.75
CA ALA A 128 8.54 3.20 -14.66
C ALA A 128 7.88 4.41 -15.32
N GLU A 129 6.62 4.27 -15.77
CA GLU A 129 5.87 5.38 -16.32
C GLU A 129 5.71 6.51 -15.28
N PHE A 130 5.32 6.16 -14.05
CA PHE A 130 5.26 7.10 -12.94
C PHE A 130 6.60 7.80 -12.68
N ALA A 131 7.69 7.05 -12.66
CA ALA A 131 9.03 7.59 -12.49
C ALA A 131 9.43 8.56 -13.62
N GLY A 132 9.14 8.19 -14.87
CA GLY A 132 9.43 9.02 -16.05
C GLY A 132 8.62 10.32 -16.05
N LEU A 133 7.33 10.25 -15.75
CA LEU A 133 6.47 11.44 -15.64
C LEU A 133 6.84 12.30 -14.42
N GLY A 134 7.17 11.67 -13.29
CA GLY A 134 7.65 12.37 -12.10
C GLY A 134 8.93 13.16 -12.36
N ARG A 135 9.86 12.59 -13.16
CA ARG A 135 11.05 13.30 -13.66
C ARG A 135 10.67 14.44 -14.60
N LYS A 136 9.82 14.18 -15.60
CA LYS A 136 9.39 15.17 -16.61
C LYS A 136 8.78 16.42 -15.95
N PHE A 137 7.92 16.23 -14.96
CA PHE A 137 7.22 17.32 -14.28
C PHE A 137 7.94 17.82 -13.02
N GLY A 138 9.11 17.27 -12.68
CA GLY A 138 9.91 17.69 -11.54
C GLY A 138 9.23 17.46 -10.17
N ILE A 139 8.36 16.47 -10.07
CA ILE A 139 7.61 16.17 -8.83
C ILE A 139 8.60 15.69 -7.77
N SER A 140 8.85 16.48 -6.73
CA SER A 140 9.88 16.20 -5.72
C SER A 140 9.33 15.74 -4.36
N TYR A 141 8.04 15.92 -4.12
CA TYR A 141 7.36 15.59 -2.87
C TYR A 141 6.06 14.81 -3.17
N PHE A 142 5.64 13.95 -2.23
CA PHE A 142 4.39 13.19 -2.34
C PHE A 142 3.34 13.69 -1.35
N ALA A 143 3.42 13.30 -0.08
CA ALA A 143 2.49 13.69 0.96
C ALA A 143 3.24 14.18 2.21
N ARG A 144 2.56 14.97 3.05
CA ARG A 144 3.14 15.66 4.23
C ARG A 144 3.95 14.73 5.14
N ASN A 145 3.54 13.47 5.30
CA ASN A 145 4.15 12.48 6.19
C ASN A 145 4.65 11.23 5.44
N ARG A 146 4.91 11.32 4.13
CA ARG A 146 5.46 10.21 3.37
C ARG A 146 6.47 10.71 2.35
N THR A 147 7.73 10.39 2.61
CA THR A 147 8.82 10.71 1.70
C THR A 147 8.77 9.81 0.46
N PRO A 148 9.33 10.26 -0.68
CA PRO A 148 9.47 9.39 -1.85
C PRO A 148 10.26 8.12 -1.57
N VAL A 149 11.31 8.20 -0.73
CA VAL A 149 12.14 7.04 -0.36
C VAL A 149 11.30 5.97 0.34
N GLU A 150 10.50 6.36 1.33
CA GLU A 150 9.59 5.45 2.02
C GLU A 150 8.52 4.91 1.07
N TRP A 151 7.96 5.73 0.19
CA TRP A 151 6.93 5.27 -0.75
C TRP A 151 7.46 4.23 -1.74
N PHE A 152 8.65 4.43 -2.32
CA PHE A 152 9.26 3.44 -3.22
C PHE A 152 9.62 2.14 -2.50
N TRP A 153 10.05 2.23 -1.23
CA TRP A 153 10.25 1.06 -0.39
C TRP A 153 8.92 0.34 -0.12
N ASP A 154 7.92 1.06 0.38
CA ASP A 154 6.63 0.50 0.78
C ASP A 154 5.82 -0.06 -0.40
N THR A 155 6.00 0.45 -1.62
CA THR A 155 5.22 -0.01 -2.78
C THR A 155 5.97 -1.06 -3.60
N ALA A 156 7.27 -0.87 -3.82
CA ALA A 156 8.06 -1.66 -4.77
C ALA A 156 9.26 -2.38 -4.14
N LEU A 157 9.56 -2.13 -2.86
CA LEU A 157 10.78 -2.55 -2.16
C LEU A 157 12.04 -1.99 -2.84
N LEU A 158 11.92 -0.82 -3.48
CA LEU A 158 13.02 -0.14 -4.15
C LEU A 158 13.65 0.88 -3.20
N LYS A 159 14.78 0.51 -2.60
CA LYS A 159 15.53 1.40 -1.69
C LYS A 159 16.28 2.47 -2.46
N LEU A 160 15.88 3.74 -2.31
CA LEU A 160 16.57 4.91 -2.86
C LEU A 160 17.62 5.45 -1.88
N ALA A 161 18.56 6.27 -2.36
CA ALA A 161 19.63 6.85 -1.55
C ALA A 161 19.16 8.06 -0.70
N GLY A 162 18.10 8.75 -1.10
CA GLY A 162 17.49 9.87 -0.37
C GLY A 162 18.30 11.17 -0.32
N LYS A 163 19.43 11.27 -1.03
CA LYS A 163 20.35 12.43 -0.97
C LYS A 163 20.10 13.52 -2.03
N THR A 164 19.19 13.28 -2.97
CA THR A 164 18.87 14.19 -4.07
C THR A 164 17.36 14.15 -4.37
N ALA A 165 16.88 14.98 -5.29
CA ALA A 165 15.54 14.82 -5.83
C ALA A 165 15.36 13.38 -6.33
N TRP A 166 14.36 12.66 -5.82
CA TRP A 166 14.25 11.20 -5.97
C TRP A 166 14.31 10.74 -7.43
N TYR A 167 13.76 11.51 -8.37
CA TYR A 167 13.76 11.19 -9.80
C TYR A 167 15.14 11.28 -10.48
N LYS A 168 16.17 11.76 -9.77
CA LYS A 168 17.58 11.77 -10.19
C LYS A 168 18.38 10.59 -9.63
N ASP A 169 17.79 9.77 -8.76
CA ASP A 169 18.46 8.60 -8.20
C ASP A 169 18.81 7.62 -9.33
N PRO A 170 20.03 7.06 -9.39
CA PRO A 170 20.43 6.09 -10.41
C PRO A 170 19.50 4.88 -10.50
N LYS A 171 18.85 4.48 -9.41
CA LYS A 171 17.86 3.40 -9.41
C LYS A 171 16.57 3.78 -10.11
N ILE A 172 16.21 5.07 -10.10
CA ILE A 172 15.06 5.56 -10.88
C ILE A 172 15.40 5.59 -12.36
N GLU A 173 16.64 5.92 -12.72
CA GLU A 173 17.11 5.80 -14.11
C GLU A 173 17.08 4.34 -14.60
N ALA A 174 17.55 3.40 -13.79
CA ALA A 174 17.47 1.98 -14.09
C ALA A 174 16.00 1.53 -14.22
N LEU A 175 15.13 1.94 -13.29
CA LEU A 175 13.71 1.61 -13.30
C LEU A 175 13.02 2.05 -14.60
N ILE A 176 13.34 3.24 -15.11
CA ILE A 176 12.76 3.73 -16.38
C ILE A 176 13.22 2.90 -17.58
N LYS A 177 14.45 2.37 -17.56
CA LYS A 177 15.03 1.61 -18.69
C LYS A 177 14.67 0.13 -18.64
N THR A 178 14.86 -0.50 -17.49
CA THR A 178 14.69 -1.93 -17.26
C THR A 178 13.88 -2.17 -15.98
N PRO A 179 12.55 -1.91 -16.03
CA PRO A 179 11.72 -1.84 -14.84
C PRO A 179 11.68 -3.13 -14.02
N LEU A 180 11.39 -4.27 -14.66
CA LEU A 180 11.26 -5.55 -13.97
C LEU A 180 12.60 -5.99 -13.36
N GLU A 181 13.69 -5.85 -14.10
CA GLU A 181 15.04 -6.15 -13.62
C GLU A 181 15.41 -5.28 -12.40
N THR A 182 15.06 -4.00 -12.44
CA THR A 182 15.41 -3.04 -11.38
C THR A 182 14.70 -3.33 -10.05
N ILE A 183 13.41 -3.68 -10.10
CA ILE A 183 12.68 -4.06 -8.88
C ILE A 183 12.90 -5.53 -8.50
N GLY A 184 13.45 -6.32 -9.41
CA GLY A 184 13.65 -7.76 -9.30
C GLY A 184 12.34 -8.55 -9.32
N GLU A 185 12.40 -9.80 -9.76
CA GLU A 185 11.24 -10.69 -9.81
C GLU A 185 10.77 -11.13 -8.41
N THR A 186 11.67 -11.12 -7.43
CA THR A 186 11.38 -11.52 -6.03
C THR A 186 11.61 -10.41 -5.00
N VAL A 187 10.87 -10.46 -3.89
CA VAL A 187 11.16 -9.64 -2.70
C VAL A 187 12.62 -9.84 -2.29
N PRO A 188 13.37 -8.76 -1.93
CA PRO A 188 14.77 -8.86 -1.54
C PRO A 188 15.01 -9.90 -0.44
N ARG A 189 16.12 -10.64 -0.55
CA ARG A 189 16.57 -11.59 0.48
C ARG A 189 17.09 -10.81 1.69
N CYS A 190 16.25 -10.64 2.71
CA CYS A 190 16.58 -9.88 3.92
C CYS A 190 16.96 -10.75 5.13
N GLN A 191 17.08 -12.07 4.96
CA GLN A 191 17.41 -12.99 6.06
C GLN A 191 18.90 -12.95 6.45
N SER A 192 19.19 -13.16 7.73
CA SER A 192 20.53 -13.40 8.27
C SER A 192 20.58 -14.74 9.01
N LYS A 193 21.74 -15.40 8.98
CA LYS A 193 21.94 -16.69 9.67
C LYS A 193 22.06 -16.44 11.18
N ILE A 194 21.39 -17.27 11.97
CA ILE A 194 21.51 -17.32 13.43
C ILE A 194 21.86 -18.75 13.86
N ASN A 195 22.20 -18.93 15.14
CA ASN A 195 22.40 -20.29 15.66
C ASN A 195 21.09 -21.10 15.49
N GLY A 196 21.17 -22.25 14.83
CA GLY A 196 20.00 -23.12 14.59
C GLY A 196 19.02 -22.63 13.51
N GLY A 197 19.28 -21.55 12.76
CA GLY A 197 18.31 -21.13 11.75
C GLY A 197 18.52 -19.76 11.11
N TRP A 198 17.42 -19.06 10.85
CA TRP A 198 17.38 -17.78 10.15
C TRP A 198 16.58 -16.74 10.90
N GLN A 199 17.02 -15.49 10.82
CA GLN A 199 16.27 -14.32 11.27
C GLN A 199 15.90 -13.45 10.06
N ILE A 200 14.71 -12.88 10.07
CA ILE A 200 14.32 -11.83 9.13
C ILE A 200 13.94 -10.57 9.94
N PRO A 201 14.71 -9.47 9.83
CA PRO A 201 14.35 -8.22 10.47
C PRO A 201 13.11 -7.63 9.78
N ILE A 202 12.25 -6.93 10.54
CA ILE A 202 10.96 -6.46 10.02
C ILE A 202 11.09 -5.42 8.90
N GLU A 203 12.23 -4.74 8.83
CA GLU A 203 12.59 -3.82 7.75
C GLU A 203 12.59 -4.52 6.40
N GLY A 204 12.90 -5.82 6.36
CA GLY A 204 12.86 -6.68 5.17
C GLY A 204 11.49 -7.22 4.80
N VAL A 205 10.43 -6.78 5.47
CA VAL A 205 9.05 -7.27 5.26
C VAL A 205 8.27 -6.22 4.48
N GLY A 206 7.55 -6.63 3.44
CA GLY A 206 6.66 -5.76 2.68
C GLY A 206 5.26 -5.70 3.30
N GLY A 207 4.56 -4.56 3.17
CA GLY A 207 3.16 -4.41 3.61
C GLY A 207 3.05 -3.82 5.00
N GLY A 208 1.86 -3.86 5.62
CA GLY A 208 1.59 -3.23 6.90
C GLY A 208 1.91 -1.72 6.95
N VAL A 209 1.90 -1.14 8.15
CA VAL A 209 2.39 0.22 8.40
C VAL A 209 3.77 0.13 9.05
N SER A 210 4.79 0.64 8.36
CA SER A 210 6.15 0.77 8.89
C SER A 210 6.21 1.94 9.90
N LEU A 211 6.74 1.70 11.09
CA LEU A 211 6.96 2.73 12.11
C LEU A 211 8.42 2.67 12.59
N ASP A 212 9.09 3.82 12.66
CA ASP A 212 10.47 3.92 13.15
C ASP A 212 10.58 3.51 14.62
N SER A 213 9.55 3.80 15.42
CA SER A 213 9.45 3.31 16.79
C SER A 213 8.01 3.27 17.30
N TYR A 214 7.81 2.54 18.39
CA TYR A 214 6.54 2.42 19.09
C TYR A 214 6.76 2.28 20.60
N SER A 215 6.00 3.02 21.41
CA SER A 215 6.13 3.06 22.88
C SER A 215 4.81 3.34 23.63
N TYR A 216 3.66 3.12 22.99
CA TYR A 216 2.38 3.35 23.66
C TYR A 216 2.07 2.18 24.60
N ASN A 217 2.04 2.46 25.91
CA ASN A 217 1.85 1.47 26.99
C ASN A 217 2.84 0.29 26.94
N CYS A 218 4.05 0.50 26.44
CA CYS A 218 5.10 -0.51 26.40
C CYS A 218 6.49 0.14 26.33
N PRO A 219 7.57 -0.60 26.62
CA PRO A 219 8.93 -0.14 26.32
C PRO A 219 9.09 0.25 24.84
N LEU A 220 9.91 1.26 24.57
CA LEU A 220 10.21 1.71 23.21
C LEU A 220 10.84 0.57 22.40
N LYS A 221 10.22 0.23 21.28
CA LYS A 221 10.78 -0.66 20.27
C LYS A 221 10.97 0.10 18.97
N LYS A 222 12.14 -0.01 18.37
CA LYS A 222 12.45 0.56 17.06
C LYS A 222 12.11 -0.43 15.96
N ASN A 223 11.86 0.09 14.77
CA ASN A 223 11.61 -0.64 13.53
C ASN A 223 10.54 -1.71 13.74
N VAL A 224 9.29 -1.30 13.60
CA VAL A 224 8.14 -2.17 13.85
C VAL A 224 7.14 -2.03 12.72
N LYS A 225 6.33 -3.08 12.53
CA LYS A 225 5.31 -3.13 11.49
C LYS A 225 3.96 -3.45 12.09
N LEU A 226 3.04 -2.51 11.93
CA LEU A 226 1.69 -2.59 12.47
C LEU A 226 0.75 -3.11 11.40
N LEU A 227 0.00 -4.17 11.70
CA LEU A 227 -1.09 -4.66 10.85
C LEU A 227 -2.44 -4.18 11.41
N ARG A 228 -3.09 -3.31 10.65
CA ARG A 228 -4.45 -2.83 10.94
C ARG A 228 -5.50 -3.83 10.47
N ARG A 229 -6.77 -3.60 10.80
CA ARG A 229 -7.89 -4.40 10.31
C ARG A 229 -7.96 -4.42 8.77
N PRO A 230 -8.55 -5.45 8.15
CA PRO A 230 -8.62 -5.60 6.69
C PRO A 230 -9.05 -4.33 5.94
N SER A 231 -10.08 -3.62 6.42
CA SER A 231 -10.62 -2.42 5.76
C SER A 231 -9.66 -1.24 5.62
N SER A 232 -8.56 -1.23 6.37
CA SER A 232 -7.54 -0.18 6.29
C SER A 232 -6.67 -0.26 5.03
N GLY A 233 -6.62 -1.43 4.37
CA GLY A 233 -5.62 -1.74 3.34
C GLY A 233 -4.20 -1.99 3.88
N TYR A 234 -4.01 -2.01 5.20
CA TYR A 234 -2.74 -2.29 5.89
C TYR A 234 -2.80 -3.56 6.76
N GLY A 235 -3.80 -4.43 6.53
CA GLY A 235 -3.97 -5.69 7.25
C GLY A 235 -3.22 -6.88 6.67
N TYR A 236 -2.30 -6.63 5.75
CA TYR A 236 -1.50 -7.66 5.08
C TYR A 236 -0.02 -7.27 5.10
N MET A 237 0.85 -8.23 5.36
CA MET A 237 2.29 -8.12 5.10
C MET A 237 2.86 -9.45 4.62
N MET A 238 4.03 -9.40 3.97
CA MET A 238 4.68 -10.59 3.42
C MET A 238 6.20 -10.50 3.43
N THR A 239 6.85 -11.67 3.44
CA THR A 239 8.29 -11.81 3.24
C THR A 239 8.62 -13.17 2.63
N ASN A 240 9.87 -13.36 2.20
CA ASN A 240 10.36 -14.64 1.69
C ASN A 240 11.48 -15.17 2.57
N LEU A 241 11.38 -16.46 2.93
CA LEU A 241 12.47 -17.23 3.52
C LEU A 241 13.10 -18.12 2.44
N TYR A 242 14.42 -18.03 2.28
CA TYR A 242 15.18 -18.86 1.37
C TYR A 242 15.93 -19.94 2.14
N LEU A 243 15.72 -21.19 1.77
CA LEU A 243 16.40 -22.34 2.39
C LEU A 243 17.31 -23.02 1.39
N ASP A 244 18.51 -23.38 1.84
CA ASP A 244 19.47 -24.10 0.99
C ASP A 244 19.07 -25.58 0.81
N GLU A 245 18.31 -26.12 1.76
CA GLU A 245 17.85 -27.51 1.82
C GLU A 245 16.41 -27.59 2.36
N ASN A 246 15.75 -28.75 2.20
CA ASN A 246 14.47 -28.99 2.86
C ASN A 246 14.68 -29.16 4.38
N PRO A 247 13.85 -28.57 5.25
CA PRO A 247 13.89 -28.88 6.68
C PRO A 247 13.65 -30.36 6.95
N ARG A 248 14.29 -30.90 8.00
CA ARG A 248 14.17 -32.32 8.37
C ARG A 248 12.89 -32.65 9.15
N GLY A 249 12.13 -31.63 9.56
CA GLY A 249 10.94 -31.78 10.37
C GLY A 249 10.18 -30.47 10.47
N ALA A 250 9.32 -30.38 11.48
CA ALA A 250 8.63 -29.13 11.81
C ALA A 250 9.63 -28.04 12.20
N VAL A 251 9.37 -26.81 11.76
CA VAL A 251 10.22 -25.65 12.02
C VAL A 251 9.58 -24.79 13.10
N LYS A 252 10.33 -24.50 14.16
CA LYS A 252 9.85 -23.57 15.19
C LYS A 252 9.95 -22.15 14.65
N PHE A 253 8.82 -21.45 14.67
CA PHE A 253 8.67 -20.10 14.15
C PHE A 253 8.41 -19.12 15.28
N GLU A 254 9.38 -18.27 15.58
CA GLU A 254 9.29 -17.31 16.67
C GLU A 254 9.02 -15.90 16.13
N LEU A 255 8.00 -15.25 16.67
CA LEU A 255 7.57 -13.90 16.29
C LEU A 255 7.65 -12.97 17.49
N GLU A 256 8.43 -11.90 17.39
CA GLU A 256 8.43 -10.85 18.40
C GLU A 256 7.38 -9.79 18.06
N GLY A 257 6.37 -9.69 18.91
CA GLY A 257 5.27 -8.76 18.69
C GLY A 257 4.49 -8.42 19.94
N MET A 258 3.45 -7.63 19.74
CA MET A 258 2.54 -7.16 20.78
C MET A 258 1.14 -6.96 20.21
N ASP A 259 0.13 -7.18 21.04
CA ASP A 259 -1.26 -6.88 20.74
C ASP A 259 -1.88 -6.10 21.89
N ASN A 260 -1.82 -4.78 21.81
CA ASN A 260 -2.50 -3.84 22.70
C ASN A 260 -3.54 -3.00 21.94
N GLY A 261 -4.00 -3.50 20.79
CA GLY A 261 -4.92 -2.78 19.91
C GLY A 261 -6.37 -2.81 20.38
N LYS A 262 -6.73 -3.66 21.35
CA LYS A 262 -8.06 -3.78 21.99
C LYS A 262 -8.00 -4.50 23.34
N GLU A 263 -9.12 -4.67 24.03
CA GLU A 263 -9.17 -5.47 25.27
C GLU A 263 -8.87 -6.96 25.00
N GLY A 264 -9.68 -7.60 24.14
CA GLY A 264 -9.40 -8.95 23.65
C GLY A 264 -8.19 -9.05 22.72
N LYS A 265 -7.90 -10.23 22.19
CA LYS A 265 -6.84 -10.39 21.17
C LYS A 265 -7.39 -10.19 19.77
N SER A 266 -6.64 -9.45 18.95
CA SER A 266 -6.87 -9.31 17.52
C SER A 266 -6.68 -10.68 16.86
N LEU A 267 -7.33 -10.93 15.74
CA LEU A 267 -7.22 -12.19 15.03
C LEU A 267 -6.17 -12.12 13.93
N MET A 268 -5.38 -13.19 13.81
CA MET A 268 -4.28 -13.31 12.87
C MET A 268 -4.39 -14.62 12.07
N GLU A 269 -4.03 -14.56 10.80
CA GLU A 269 -3.75 -15.72 9.96
C GLU A 269 -2.34 -15.62 9.40
N ILE A 270 -1.61 -16.74 9.41
CA ILE A 270 -0.30 -16.87 8.78
C ILE A 270 -0.36 -18.02 7.77
N THR A 271 0.05 -17.73 6.53
CA THR A 271 0.21 -18.72 5.47
C THR A 271 1.68 -18.85 5.08
N VAL A 272 2.11 -20.08 4.83
CA VAL A 272 3.43 -20.39 4.27
C VAL A 272 3.20 -21.19 3.00
N ASN A 273 3.68 -20.68 1.87
CA ASN A 273 3.44 -21.25 0.54
C ASN A 273 1.95 -21.55 0.27
N GLY A 274 1.06 -20.66 0.73
CA GLY A 274 -0.39 -20.82 0.62
C GLY A 274 -1.04 -21.78 1.63
N THR A 275 -0.25 -22.50 2.44
CA THR A 275 -0.76 -23.38 3.51
C THR A 275 -0.92 -22.59 4.80
N THR A 276 -2.11 -22.61 5.40
CA THR A 276 -2.34 -21.98 6.71
C THR A 276 -1.58 -22.72 7.81
N VAL A 277 -0.63 -22.03 8.46
CA VAL A 277 0.13 -22.57 9.60
C VAL A 277 -0.37 -22.03 10.94
N PHE A 278 -1.09 -20.90 10.91
CA PHE A 278 -1.71 -20.32 12.09
C PHE A 278 -2.99 -19.58 11.72
N LYS A 279 -4.05 -19.75 12.52
CA LYS A 279 -5.29 -18.97 12.41
C LYS A 279 -5.99 -18.92 13.76
N GLY A 280 -6.14 -17.73 14.32
CA GLY A 280 -6.77 -17.56 15.62
C GLY A 280 -6.46 -16.21 16.25
N GLU A 281 -6.59 -16.13 17.57
CA GLU A 281 -6.17 -14.98 18.35
C GLU A 281 -4.66 -14.74 18.21
N SER A 282 -4.24 -13.48 18.13
CA SER A 282 -2.83 -13.14 18.00
C SER A 282 -2.04 -13.77 19.16
N PRO A 283 -0.88 -14.38 18.88
CA PRO A 283 -0.16 -15.11 19.92
C PRO A 283 0.61 -14.16 20.86
N PHE A 284 0.50 -12.85 20.65
CA PHE A 284 1.28 -11.84 21.36
C PHE A 284 0.73 -11.49 22.74
N ALA A 285 1.62 -10.96 23.57
CA ALA A 285 1.29 -10.39 24.87
C ALA A 285 0.66 -9.00 24.73
N LYS A 286 -0.06 -8.58 25.77
CA LYS A 286 -0.56 -7.21 25.94
C LYS A 286 0.57 -6.36 26.52
N ASN A 287 0.76 -5.15 26.00
CA ASN A 287 1.64 -4.11 26.58
C ASN A 287 3.12 -4.49 26.77
N GLU A 288 3.57 -5.59 26.18
CA GLU A 288 4.92 -6.11 26.34
C GLU A 288 5.43 -6.75 25.04
N TRP A 289 6.71 -6.53 24.73
CA TRP A 289 7.39 -7.17 23.60
C TRP A 289 7.88 -8.55 23.98
N LYS A 290 7.26 -9.59 23.42
CA LYS A 290 7.63 -10.98 23.66
C LYS A 290 7.67 -11.78 22.38
N TYR A 291 8.54 -12.79 22.36
CA TYR A 291 8.49 -13.83 21.34
C TYR A 291 7.33 -14.77 21.64
N ALA A 292 6.46 -14.93 20.66
CA ALA A 292 5.52 -16.04 20.61
C ALA A 292 6.10 -17.14 19.72
N SER A 293 5.96 -18.40 20.13
CA SER A 293 6.39 -19.56 19.35
C SER A 293 5.21 -20.21 18.67
N LEU A 294 5.33 -20.43 17.37
CA LEU A 294 4.43 -21.20 16.52
C LEU A 294 5.22 -22.34 15.87
N ASN A 295 4.52 -23.33 15.32
CA ASN A 295 5.14 -24.42 14.57
C ASN A 295 4.71 -24.35 13.11
N ILE A 296 5.68 -24.40 12.20
CA ILE A 296 5.43 -24.65 10.78
C ILE A 296 5.55 -26.16 10.56
N PRO A 297 4.48 -26.85 10.12
CA PRO A 297 4.50 -28.29 9.91
C PRO A 297 5.58 -28.72 8.91
N GLU A 298 6.06 -29.95 9.07
CA GLU A 298 6.96 -30.60 8.12
C GLU A 298 6.36 -30.58 6.70
N GLY A 299 7.21 -30.40 5.68
CA GLY A 299 6.82 -30.38 4.28
C GLY A 299 6.19 -29.07 3.78
N VAL A 300 5.83 -28.13 4.67
CA VAL A 300 5.29 -26.81 4.27
C VAL A 300 6.40 -25.90 3.74
N LEU A 301 7.56 -25.92 4.40
CA LEU A 301 8.77 -25.27 3.93
C LEU A 301 9.55 -26.19 2.98
N LYS A 302 10.12 -25.61 1.94
CA LYS A 302 10.90 -26.30 0.90
C LYS A 302 12.22 -25.60 0.64
N LYS A 303 13.16 -26.32 0.04
CA LYS A 303 14.37 -25.75 -0.56
C LYS A 303 14.00 -24.62 -1.52
N GLY A 304 14.77 -23.54 -1.50
CA GLY A 304 14.55 -22.34 -2.28
C GLY A 304 13.60 -21.36 -1.60
N LYS A 305 12.80 -20.66 -2.40
CA LYS A 305 11.90 -19.57 -1.98
C LYS A 305 10.67 -20.12 -1.24
N ASN A 306 10.40 -19.59 -0.06
CA ASN A 306 9.18 -19.82 0.70
C ASN A 306 8.49 -18.48 0.98
N LEU A 307 7.27 -18.33 0.48
CA LEU A 307 6.46 -17.14 0.73
C LEU A 307 5.78 -17.26 2.09
N ILE A 308 5.89 -16.22 2.90
CA ILE A 308 5.28 -16.12 4.23
C ILE A 308 4.41 -14.88 4.25
N GLU A 309 3.13 -15.07 4.54
CA GLU A 309 2.15 -13.99 4.55
C GLU A 309 1.45 -13.93 5.90
N PHE A 310 1.17 -12.72 6.34
CA PHE A 310 0.48 -12.44 7.59
C PHE A 310 -0.73 -11.58 7.28
N LYS A 311 -1.87 -11.94 7.85
CA LYS A 311 -3.12 -11.20 7.73
C LYS A 311 -3.66 -10.91 9.10
N ASN A 312 -4.07 -9.66 9.31
CA ASN A 312 -5.00 -9.34 10.38
C ASN A 312 -6.40 -9.66 9.87
N ILE A 313 -7.05 -10.66 10.46
CA ILE A 313 -8.40 -11.12 10.08
C ILE A 313 -9.46 -10.69 11.09
N THR A 314 -9.14 -9.74 11.97
CA THR A 314 -10.11 -9.17 12.91
C THR A 314 -11.26 -8.55 12.09
N PRO A 315 -12.53 -8.97 12.28
CA PRO A 315 -13.69 -8.43 11.57
C PRO A 315 -13.75 -6.91 11.72
N ASP A 316 -14.48 -6.18 10.88
CA ASP A 316 -14.65 -4.71 10.97
C ASP A 316 -15.77 -4.24 11.94
N GLU A 317 -16.40 -5.16 12.68
CA GLU A 317 -17.53 -4.89 13.57
C GLU A 317 -17.11 -4.26 14.91
N VAL A 318 -17.97 -3.42 15.48
CA VAL A 318 -17.79 -2.83 16.81
C VAL A 318 -18.58 -3.72 17.79
N SER A 319 -17.97 -4.19 18.88
CA SER A 319 -18.68 -4.99 19.88
C SER A 319 -19.77 -4.17 20.58
N GLU A 320 -20.80 -4.82 21.15
CA GLU A 320 -21.88 -4.14 21.87
C GLU A 320 -21.37 -3.33 23.09
N GLU A 321 -20.30 -3.80 23.71
CA GLU A 321 -19.65 -3.16 24.87
C GLU A 321 -18.95 -1.83 24.48
N GLU A 322 -18.50 -1.75 23.24
CA GLU A 322 -17.70 -0.63 22.72
C GLU A 322 -18.54 0.42 21.98
N LYS A 323 -19.79 0.11 21.63
CA LYS A 323 -20.76 1.12 21.19
C LYS A 323 -20.95 2.22 22.24
N LYS A 324 -20.73 1.92 23.52
CA LYS A 324 -20.88 2.88 24.64
C LYS A 324 -19.76 3.93 24.74
N HIS A 325 -18.55 3.65 24.27
CA HIS A 325 -17.40 4.57 24.36
C HIS A 325 -17.18 5.43 23.10
N VAL A 326 -17.82 5.06 21.97
CA VAL A 326 -17.57 5.67 20.65
C VAL A 326 -18.52 6.84 20.31
N GLU A 327 -19.53 7.12 21.16
CA GLU A 327 -20.56 8.14 20.87
C GLU A 327 -20.03 9.57 20.67
N PHE A 328 -18.84 9.91 21.17
CA PHE A 328 -18.32 11.28 21.08
C PHE A 328 -17.58 11.62 19.77
N ILE A 329 -17.28 10.65 18.90
CA ILE A 329 -16.57 10.90 17.62
C ILE A 329 -17.41 10.40 16.44
N VAL A 330 -18.29 11.28 15.96
CA VAL A 330 -18.91 11.32 14.63
C VAL A 330 -19.20 9.96 13.96
N GLY A 331 -20.37 9.41 14.31
CA GLY A 331 -21.27 8.65 13.44
C GLY A 331 -20.77 7.32 12.89
N LYS A 332 -21.25 6.19 13.45
CA LYS A 332 -21.36 4.82 12.87
C LYS A 332 -20.32 4.44 11.78
N LYS A 333 -19.05 4.79 11.94
CA LYS A 333 -17.99 4.55 10.94
C LYS A 333 -17.12 3.38 11.37
N LYS A 334 -16.75 2.52 10.42
CA LYS A 334 -15.79 1.42 10.61
C LYS A 334 -14.46 2.00 11.12
N ASN A 335 -14.21 1.92 12.43
CA ASN A 335 -12.96 2.37 13.03
C ASN A 335 -11.89 1.28 12.85
N TYR A 336 -10.91 1.53 11.97
CA TYR A 336 -9.78 0.63 11.71
C TYR A 336 -8.52 0.99 12.53
N TYR A 337 -8.61 1.99 13.43
CA TYR A 337 -7.54 2.35 14.37
C TYR A 337 -7.50 1.48 15.62
N TRP A 338 -8.33 0.44 15.67
CA TRP A 338 -8.50 -0.51 16.75
C TRP A 338 -8.32 -1.95 16.23
N GLY A 339 -8.08 -2.94 17.10
CA GLY A 339 -7.93 -4.35 16.70
C GLY A 339 -6.71 -4.63 15.80
N TRP A 340 -5.61 -3.92 16.03
CA TRP A 340 -4.33 -4.11 15.36
C TRP A 340 -3.35 -4.84 16.25
N PHE A 341 -2.32 -5.43 15.62
CA PHE A 341 -1.15 -5.99 16.31
C PHE A 341 0.11 -5.51 15.61
N ILE A 342 1.24 -5.62 16.30
CA ILE A 342 2.51 -5.08 15.84
C ILE A 342 3.61 -6.13 15.96
N ILE A 343 4.49 -6.19 14.96
CA ILE A 343 5.57 -7.18 14.85
C ILE A 343 6.88 -6.43 14.64
N SER A 344 7.95 -6.92 15.27
CA SER A 344 9.28 -6.29 15.24
C SER A 344 10.37 -7.21 14.71
N ASN A 345 10.21 -8.52 14.84
CA ASN A 345 11.21 -9.47 14.40
C ASN A 345 10.61 -10.87 14.20
N MET A 346 11.29 -11.69 13.40
CA MET A 346 10.90 -13.09 13.20
C MET A 346 12.12 -14.01 13.04
N LYS A 347 12.02 -15.22 13.59
CA LYS A 347 13.07 -16.25 13.57
C LYS A 347 12.48 -17.60 13.16
N PHE A 348 13.23 -18.35 12.35
CA PHE A 348 12.91 -19.70 11.90
C PHE A 348 14.01 -20.62 12.40
N MET A 349 13.70 -21.49 13.36
CA MET A 349 14.64 -22.45 13.94
C MET A 349 14.42 -23.80 13.27
N LEU A 350 15.45 -24.29 12.59
CA LEU A 350 15.43 -25.42 11.65
C LEU A 350 15.93 -26.73 12.27
N ASP A 351 16.04 -26.79 13.60
CA ASP A 351 16.67 -27.87 14.40
C ASP A 351 16.62 -29.28 13.79
#